data_AF-A0A848UU81-F1
#
_entry.id   AF-A0A848UU81-F1
#
_cell.length_a   1.000
_cell.length_b   1.000
_cell.length_c   1.000
_cell.angle_alpha   90.00
_cell.angle_beta   90.00
_cell.angle_gamma   90.00
#
_symmetry.space_group_name_H-M   'P 1'
#
loop_
_entity.id
_entity.type
_entity.pdbx_description
1 polymer ?
#
loop_
_entity_poly.entity_id
_entity_poly.type
_entity_poly.pdbx_seq_one_letter_code
_entity_poly.pdbx_strand_id
1 'polypeptide(L)'
;MIKVGVTPCIMYADESRDSFAPKYLDYLVQDMARYLKRVGVLPILIPSLPSDELRSFVVEMDGIVLQGGVDVAPETYKEEPIGKWKGDSNRDSIELEILEIALAAQLPVFGIC
;
A
#
# COMPACT_ATOMS: atom_id res chain seq x y z
N MET A 1 9.81 7.49 -18.56
CA MET A 1 10.24 6.77 -17.34
C MET A 1 9.00 6.06 -16.84
N ILE A 2 9.07 4.75 -16.61
CA ILE A 2 7.93 3.93 -16.16
C ILE A 2 7.70 4.22 -14.68
N LYS A 3 6.52 4.75 -14.33
CA LYS A 3 6.06 5.03 -12.97
C LYS A 3 5.41 3.78 -12.39
N VAL A 4 6.05 3.16 -11.41
CA VAL A 4 5.49 2.00 -10.70
C VAL A 4 4.97 2.48 -9.36
N GLY A 5 3.65 2.51 -9.20
CA GLY A 5 3.03 2.81 -7.93
C GLY A 5 3.19 1.65 -6.96
N VAL A 6 3.55 1.94 -5.72
CA VAL A 6 3.70 0.94 -4.66
C VAL A 6 2.77 1.30 -3.52
N THR A 7 1.93 0.34 -3.10
CA THR A 7 0.99 0.55 -2.00
C THR A 7 1.70 0.90 -0.70
N PRO A 8 1.09 1.69 0.20
CA PRO A 8 1.74 2.06 1.44
C PRO A 8 1.74 0.90 2.44
N CYS A 9 2.85 0.71 3.12
CA CYS A 9 2.82 0.14 4.46
C CYS A 9 2.57 1.30 5.45
N ILE A 10 1.87 1.01 6.54
CA ILE A 10 1.43 2.04 7.48
C ILE A 10 2.09 1.80 8.83
N MET A 11 2.70 2.84 9.38
CA MET A 11 3.10 2.89 10.78
C MET A 11 2.15 3.83 11.51
N TYR A 12 1.24 3.24 12.28
CA TYR A 12 0.22 3.96 13.05
C TYR A 12 0.80 4.91 14.09
N ALA A 13 0.01 5.91 14.49
CA ALA A 13 0.34 6.76 15.63
C ALA A 13 0.60 5.91 16.89
N ASP A 14 1.71 6.18 17.55
CA ASP A 14 2.19 5.45 18.71
C ASP A 14 3.13 6.37 19.50
N GLU A 15 2.62 6.85 20.64
CA GLU A 15 3.31 7.76 21.57
C GLU A 15 4.58 7.14 22.17
N SER A 16 4.76 5.83 22.07
CA SER A 16 5.96 5.16 22.55
C SER A 16 7.16 5.24 21.59
N ARG A 17 6.97 5.69 20.35
CA ARG A 17 8.05 5.82 19.37
C ARG A 17 8.95 7.03 19.65
N ASP A 18 10.26 6.82 19.60
CA ASP A 18 11.28 7.87 19.78
C ASP A 18 11.19 9.01 18.74
N SER A 19 10.55 8.78 17.60
CA SER A 19 10.41 9.75 16.52
C SER A 19 9.06 9.64 15.84
N PHE A 20 8.48 10.79 15.49
CA PHE A 20 7.17 10.90 14.84
C PHE A 20 6.03 10.23 15.62
N ALA A 21 6.15 10.11 16.95
CA ALA A 21 5.23 9.39 17.84
C ALA A 21 3.74 9.66 17.56
N PRO A 22 3.26 10.92 17.48
CA PRO A 22 1.83 11.18 17.29
C PRO A 22 1.36 11.09 15.82
N LYS A 23 2.19 10.61 14.89
CA LYS A 23 1.92 10.69 13.44
C LYS A 23 1.66 9.33 12.81
N TYR A 24 0.79 9.31 11.81
CA TYR A 24 0.68 8.21 10.85
C TYR A 24 1.77 8.39 9.80
N LEU A 25 2.45 7.30 9.46
CA LEU A 25 3.50 7.31 8.44
C LEU A 25 3.18 6.27 7.38
N ASP A 26 3.10 6.72 6.14
CA ASP A 26 3.15 5.84 4.99
C ASP A 26 4.60 5.63 4.59
N TYR A 27 4.96 4.39 4.32
CA TYR A 27 6.32 4.07 3.92
C TYR A 27 6.38 3.01 2.83
N LEU A 28 7.42 3.15 2.02
CA LEU A 28 7.88 2.15 1.06
C LEU A 28 9.06 1.41 1.70
N VAL A 29 8.97 0.09 1.79
CA VAL A 29 10.08 -0.72 2.30
C VAL A 29 11.29 -0.53 1.40
N GLN A 30 12.44 -0.24 1.99
CA GLN A 30 13.65 0.08 1.22
C GLN A 30 14.06 -1.05 0.27
N ASP A 31 13.91 -2.31 0.70
CA ASP A 31 14.23 -3.47 -0.13
C ASP A 31 13.27 -3.60 -1.31
N MET A 32 12.00 -3.25 -1.15
CA MET A 32 11.04 -3.18 -2.26
C MET A 32 11.44 -2.09 -3.26
N ALA A 33 11.78 -0.88 -2.78
CA ALA A 33 12.26 0.21 -3.63
C ALA A 33 13.50 -0.22 -4.43
N ARG A 34 14.45 -0.91 -3.79
CA ARG A 34 15.67 -1.41 -4.43
C ARG A 34 15.38 -2.51 -5.45
N TYR A 35 14.45 -3.42 -5.14
CA TYR A 35 14.05 -4.51 -6.03
C TYR A 35 13.40 -3.97 -7.32
N LEU A 36 12.51 -2.99 -7.17
CA LEU A 36 11.79 -2.38 -8.30
C LEU A 36 12.69 -1.43 -9.10
N LYS A 37 13.66 -0.78 -8.46
CA LYS A 37 14.55 0.17 -9.12
C LYS A 37 15.34 -0.51 -10.23
N ARG A 38 15.13 -0.03 -11.45
CA ARG A 38 15.88 -0.40 -12.67
C ARG A 38 16.10 0.86 -13.50
N VAL A 39 16.97 0.78 -14.51
CA VAL A 39 17.13 1.90 -15.46
C VAL A 39 15.78 2.19 -16.11
N GLY A 40 15.30 3.42 -16.01
CA GLY A 40 14.02 3.85 -16.60
C GLY A 40 12.77 3.52 -15.79
N VAL A 41 12.89 2.89 -14.61
CA VAL A 41 11.78 2.58 -13.69
C VAL A 41 11.87 3.45 -12.44
N LEU A 42 10.78 4.13 -12.09
CA LEU A 42 10.63 4.97 -10.92
C LEU A 42 9.57 4.38 -9.98
N PRO A 43 9.98 3.76 -8.87
CA PRO A 43 9.06 3.38 -7.79
C PRO A 43 8.52 4.64 -7.12
N ILE A 44 7.21 4.72 -6.95
CA ILE A 44 6.49 5.83 -6.32
C ILE A 44 5.64 5.25 -5.19
N LEU A 45 5.87 5.70 -3.96
CA LEU A 45 4.96 5.41 -2.86
C LEU A 45 3.61 6.08 -3.16
N ILE A 46 2.54 5.29 -3.17
CA ILE A 46 1.17 5.80 -3.21
C ILE A 46 0.79 6.15 -1.76
N PRO A 47 0.58 7.43 -1.44
CA PRO A 47 0.16 7.82 -0.10
C PRO A 47 -1.27 7.36 0.19
N SER A 48 -1.57 7.14 1.47
CA SER A 48 -2.92 6.94 1.97
C SER A 48 -3.68 8.27 1.90
N LEU A 49 -4.46 8.43 0.84
CA LEU A 49 -5.26 9.63 0.55
C LEU A 49 -6.76 9.34 0.70
N PRO A 50 -7.60 10.39 0.88
CA PRO A 50 -9.03 10.28 0.65
C PRO A 50 -9.34 9.75 -0.75
N SER A 51 -10.44 8.99 -0.87
CA SER A 51 -10.81 8.24 -2.08
C SER A 51 -10.92 9.10 -3.35
N ASP A 52 -11.39 10.34 -3.23
CA ASP A 52 -11.53 11.27 -4.34
C ASP A 52 -10.18 11.72 -4.92
N GLU A 53 -9.15 11.82 -4.08
CA GLU A 53 -7.79 12.15 -4.50
C GLU A 53 -7.00 10.92 -4.96
N LEU A 54 -7.22 9.77 -4.30
CA LEU A 54 -6.49 8.52 -4.55
C LEU A 54 -6.57 8.09 -6.01
N ARG A 55 -7.76 8.19 -6.62
CA ARG A 55 -7.96 7.85 -8.04
C ARG A 55 -7.02 8.63 -8.95
N SER A 56 -6.90 9.94 -8.75
CA SER A 56 -6.05 10.78 -9.59
C SER A 56 -4.57 10.40 -9.48
N PHE A 57 -4.15 9.90 -8.32
CA PHE A 57 -2.78 9.44 -8.09
C PHE A 57 -2.52 8.08 -8.74
N VAL A 58 -3.44 7.12 -8.57
CA VAL A 58 -3.28 5.75 -9.09
C VAL A 58 -3.26 5.72 -10.61
N VAL A 59 -4.15 6.47 -11.28
CA VAL A 59 -4.23 6.47 -12.76
C VAL A 59 -3.03 7.12 -13.45
N GLU A 60 -2.22 7.87 -12.70
CA GLU A 60 -0.96 8.40 -13.19
C GLU A 60 0.15 7.34 -13.23
N MET A 61 -0.04 6.14 -12.65
CA MET A 61 0.97 5.09 -12.67
C MET A 61 0.89 4.26 -13.95
N ASP A 62 2.02 3.69 -14.37
CA ASP A 62 2.10 2.74 -15.49
C ASP A 62 1.85 1.28 -15.03
N GLY A 63 1.82 1.05 -13.72
CA GLY A 63 1.56 -0.23 -13.08
C GLY A 63 1.62 -0.13 -11.56
N ILE A 64 1.04 -1.09 -10.87
CA ILE A 64 0.91 -1.12 -9.41
C ILE A 64 1.60 -2.35 -8.83
N VAL A 65 2.31 -2.15 -7.72
CA VAL A 65 2.86 -3.21 -6.89
C VAL A 65 2.20 -3.16 -5.52
N LEU A 66 1.56 -4.26 -5.13
CA LEU A 66 1.12 -4.46 -3.75
C LEU A 66 2.34 -5.01 -3.00
N GLN A 67 2.97 -4.18 -2.16
CA GLN A 67 4.16 -4.61 -1.42
C GLN A 67 3.81 -5.54 -0.26
N GLY A 68 4.81 -6.31 0.17
CA GLY A 68 4.69 -7.18 1.35
C GLY A 68 4.50 -6.38 2.63
N GLY A 69 3.93 -7.02 3.66
CA GLY A 69 3.61 -6.32 4.90
C GLY A 69 2.92 -7.21 5.93
N VAL A 70 1.95 -6.63 6.61
CA VAL A 70 1.12 -7.31 7.61
C VAL A 70 0.07 -8.19 6.94
N ASP A 71 -0.41 -9.19 7.68
CA ASP A 71 -1.50 -10.07 7.23
C ASP A 71 -2.77 -9.26 6.88
N VAL A 72 -3.59 -9.80 5.97
CA VAL A 72 -4.93 -9.27 5.69
C VAL A 72 -5.83 -9.51 6.90
N ALA A 73 -6.63 -8.52 7.29
CA ALA A 73 -7.58 -8.66 8.38
C ALA A 73 -8.68 -9.69 8.02
N PRO A 74 -8.97 -10.65 8.91
CA PRO A 74 -10.03 -11.65 8.71
C PRO A 74 -11.39 -11.07 8.30
N GLU A 75 -11.73 -9.93 8.88
CA GLU A 75 -12.98 -9.23 8.63
C GLU A 75 -13.08 -8.74 7.17
N THR A 76 -11.95 -8.44 6.52
CA THR A 76 -11.87 -8.04 5.11
C THR A 76 -12.38 -9.13 4.18
N TYR A 77 -12.17 -10.40 4.54
CA TYR A 77 -12.68 -11.56 3.79
C TYR A 77 -13.84 -12.29 4.51
N LYS A 78 -14.55 -11.58 5.40
CA LYS A 78 -15.77 -12.02 6.10
C LYS A 78 -15.57 -13.20 7.04
N GLU A 79 -14.39 -13.30 7.64
CA GLU A 79 -14.08 -14.25 8.70
C GLU A 79 -13.77 -13.55 10.03
N GLU A 80 -13.67 -14.35 11.09
CA GLU A 80 -13.31 -13.89 12.43
C GLU A 80 -11.84 -14.24 12.72
N PRO A 81 -11.10 -13.39 13.45
CA PRO A 81 -9.71 -13.66 13.77
C PRO A 81 -9.46 -14.96 14.54
N ILE A 82 -8.48 -15.74 14.06
CA ILE A 82 -8.01 -16.95 14.72
C ILE A 82 -6.68 -16.66 15.42
N GLY A 83 -6.69 -16.70 16.74
CA GLY A 83 -5.49 -16.51 17.56
C GLY A 83 -5.04 -15.05 17.64
N LYS A 84 -3.74 -14.81 17.53
CA LYS A 84 -3.13 -13.49 17.82
C LYS A 84 -3.01 -12.57 16.60
N TRP A 85 -3.17 -13.09 15.40
CA TRP A 85 -3.01 -12.35 14.16
C TRP A 85 -4.33 -11.71 13.79
N LYS A 86 -4.36 -10.38 13.72
CA LYS A 86 -5.57 -9.60 13.46
C LYS A 86 -5.56 -8.94 12.08
N GLY A 87 -4.42 -8.99 11.39
CA GLY A 87 -4.19 -8.24 10.16
C GLY A 87 -4.35 -6.73 10.34
N ASP A 88 -4.59 -6.04 9.24
CA ASP A 88 -4.76 -4.59 9.21
C ASP A 88 -5.87 -4.16 8.24
N SER A 89 -7.08 -4.04 8.77
CA SER A 89 -8.27 -3.68 7.98
C SER A 89 -8.20 -2.28 7.37
N ASN A 90 -7.45 -1.36 7.99
CA ASN A 90 -7.27 -0.02 7.44
C ASN A 90 -6.37 -0.08 6.21
N ARG A 91 -5.22 -0.75 6.28
CA ARG A 91 -4.38 -1.00 5.10
C ARG A 91 -5.14 -1.76 4.02
N ASP A 92 -5.88 -2.80 4.40
CA ASP A 92 -6.67 -3.59 3.46
C ASP A 92 -7.63 -2.73 2.64
N SER A 93 -8.37 -1.84 3.31
CA SER A 93 -9.32 -0.94 2.62
C SER A 93 -8.63 -0.05 1.58
N ILE A 94 -7.45 0.48 1.90
CA ILE A 94 -6.67 1.34 1.00
C ILE A 94 -6.13 0.51 -0.18
N GLU A 95 -5.55 -0.66 0.08
CA GLU A 95 -5.00 -1.51 -0.99
C GLU A 95 -6.09 -2.05 -1.91
N LEU A 96 -7.25 -2.41 -1.37
CA LEU A 96 -8.42 -2.82 -2.15
C LEU A 96 -8.93 -1.67 -3.03
N GLU A 97 -9.00 -0.44 -2.49
CA GLU A 97 -9.41 0.71 -3.30
C GLU A 97 -8.40 1.00 -4.43
N ILE A 98 -7.09 0.96 -4.14
CA ILE A 98 -6.05 1.08 -5.17
C ILE A 98 -6.20 -0.01 -6.23
N LEU A 99 -6.44 -1.25 -5.81
CA LEU A 99 -6.64 -2.40 -6.70
C LEU A 99 -7.86 -2.20 -7.59
N GLU A 100 -9.00 -1.78 -7.04
CA GLU A 100 -10.22 -1.49 -7.80
C GLU A 100 -9.99 -0.40 -8.85
N ILE A 101 -9.33 0.70 -8.47
CA ILE A 101 -8.99 1.78 -9.41
C ILE A 101 -8.05 1.28 -10.51
N ALA A 102 -7.01 0.52 -10.15
CA ALA A 102 -6.03 -0.01 -11.09
C ALA A 102 -6.68 -0.96 -12.10
N LEU A 103 -7.55 -1.86 -11.63
CA LEU A 103 -8.30 -2.79 -12.49
C LEU A 103 -9.25 -2.04 -13.43
N ALA A 104 -9.97 -1.04 -12.91
CA ALA A 104 -10.86 -0.21 -13.74
C ALA A 104 -10.10 0.58 -14.81
N ALA A 105 -8.87 1.01 -14.51
CA ALA A 105 -7.96 1.68 -15.44
C ALA A 105 -7.11 0.72 -16.30
N GLN A 106 -7.29 -0.60 -16.16
CA GLN A 106 -6.54 -1.64 -16.87
C GLN A 106 -5.02 -1.56 -16.64
N LEU A 107 -4.59 -1.09 -15.48
CA LEU A 107 -3.19 -1.06 -15.09
C LEU A 107 -2.72 -2.46 -14.70
N PRO A 108 -1.49 -2.87 -15.07
CA PRO A 108 -0.93 -4.13 -14.59
C PRO A 108 -0.68 -4.06 -13.08
N VAL A 109 -1.02 -5.13 -12.37
CA VAL A 109 -0.85 -5.24 -10.91
C VAL A 109 0.02 -6.45 -10.58
N PHE A 110 0.97 -6.28 -9.66
CA PHE A 110 1.84 -7.35 -9.16
C PHE A 110 1.87 -7.37 -7.63
N GLY A 111 1.46 -8.48 -7.01
CA GLY A 111 1.48 -8.64 -5.55
C GLY A 111 2.72 -9.38 -5.06
N ILE A 112 3.32 -8.89 -3.97
CA ILE A 112 4.47 -9.49 -3.29
C ILE A 112 4.13 -9.62 -1.81
N CYS A 113 4.41 -10.78 -1.21
CA CYS A 113 4.18 -11.07 0.20
C CYS A 113 5.28 -10.49 1.10
#